data_AF-A0A099D178-F1
#
_entry.id   AF-A0A099D178-F1
#
_cell.length_a   1.000
_cell.length_b   1.000
_cell.length_c   1.000
_cell.angle_alpha   90.00
_cell.angle_beta   90.00
_cell.angle_gamma   90.00
#
_symmetry.space_group_name_H-M   'P 1'
#
loop_
_entity.id
_entity.type
_entity.pdbx_description
1 polymer ?
#
loop_
_entity_poly.entity_id
_entity_poly.type
_entity_poly.pdbx_seq_one_letter_code
_entity_poly.pdbx_strand_id
1 'polypeptide(L)' 'MDTHHYWLPVSSRTTSRLVRHAFRGRRWQGRASDTSVCGVQCAMVEPSELDWFQAPTCWDCTNILIEEQEQADATLEQ' A
#
# COMPACT_ATOMS: atom_id res chain seq x y z
N MET A 1 -7.58 -3.45 15.48
CA MET A 1 -6.81 -3.90 14.28
C MET A 1 -5.65 -2.94 14.14
N ASP A 2 -4.47 -3.43 13.73
CA ASP A 2 -3.32 -2.53 13.48
C ASP A 2 -3.67 -1.62 12.28
N THR A 3 -3.88 -0.33 12.55
CA THR A 3 -4.23 0.68 11.52
C THR A 3 -3.00 1.18 10.77
N HIS A 4 -1.81 0.74 11.17
CA HIS A 4 -0.59 1.12 10.47
C HIS A 4 -0.58 0.50 9.08
N HIS A 5 -0.20 1.34 8.13
CA HIS A 5 0.11 0.95 6.78
C HIS A 5 1.46 1.56 6.38
N TYR A 6 2.09 0.93 5.40
CA TYR A 6 3.26 1.48 4.73
C TYR A 6 3.08 1.37 3.23
N TRP A 7 3.76 2.24 2.51
CA TRP A 7 3.74 2.25 1.05
C TRP A 7 5.00 1.60 0.50
N LEU A 8 4.89 0.91 -0.64
CA LEU A 8 6.05 0.30 -1.30
C LEU A 8 5.85 0.30 -2.82
N PRO A 9 6.80 0.82 -3.62
CA PRO A 9 6.87 0.57 -5.05
C PRO A 9 7.00 -0.93 -5.30
N VAL A 10 6.06 -1.49 -6.04
CA VAL A 10 6.07 -2.92 -6.38
C VAL A 10 5.57 -3.09 -7.81
N SER A 11 5.99 -4.19 -8.42
CA SER A 11 5.32 -4.71 -9.60
C SER A 11 4.19 -5.63 -9.18
N SER A 12 3.16 -5.73 -10.00
CA SER A 12 2.05 -6.65 -9.79
C SER A 12 1.81 -7.46 -11.05
N ARG A 13 0.94 -8.48 -10.97
CA ARG A 13 0.52 -9.24 -12.16
C ARG A 13 -0.37 -8.44 -13.10
N THR A 14 -0.95 -7.33 -12.63
CA THR A 14 -1.92 -6.54 -13.39
C THR A 14 -1.27 -5.40 -14.17
N THR A 15 -0.07 -4.97 -13.80
CA THR A 15 0.67 -3.89 -14.47
C THR A 15 2.14 -4.24 -14.65
N SER A 16 2.67 -3.97 -15.83
CA SER A 16 4.11 -4.07 -16.12
C SER A 16 4.92 -2.89 -15.57
N ARG A 17 4.26 -1.85 -15.05
CA ARG A 17 4.89 -0.69 -14.42
C ARG A 17 4.87 -0.82 -12.90
N LEU A 18 5.92 -0.30 -12.27
CA LEU A 18 5.96 -0.13 -10.82
C LEU A 18 4.84 0.81 -10.38
N VAL A 19 4.10 0.41 -9.35
CA VAL A 19 3.07 1.22 -8.69
C VAL A 19 3.30 1.13 -7.19
N ARG A 20 3.15 2.26 -6.51
CA ARG A 20 3.27 2.32 -5.06
C ARG A 20 1.94 1.92 -4.42
N HIS A 21 1.89 0.71 -3.90
CA HIS A 21 0.74 0.17 -3.16
C HIS A 21 0.91 0.36 -1.65
N ALA A 22 -0.21 0.40 -0.93
CA ALA A 22 -0.21 0.35 0.53
C ALA A 22 -0.33 -1.11 1.01
N PHE A 23 0.32 -1.41 2.14
CA PHE A 23 0.33 -2.71 2.79
C PHE A 23 0.16 -2.52 4.30
N ARG A 24 -0.41 -3.51 4.99
CA ARG A 24 -0.60 -3.45 6.45
C ARG A 24 0.71 -3.66 7.21
N GLY A 25 0.82 -2.98 8.34
CA GLY A 25 1.97 -2.99 9.25
C GLY A 25 2.78 -1.70 9.19
N ARG A 26 3.85 -1.63 9.99
CA ARG A 26 4.65 -0.39 10.15
C ARG A 26 5.65 -0.12 9.03
N ARG A 27 6.22 -1.18 8.46
CA ARG A 27 7.20 -1.13 7.36
C ARG A 27 7.34 -2.50 6.72
N TRP A 28 7.92 -2.52 5.53
CA TRP A 28 8.37 -3.77 4.93
C TRP A 28 9.51 -4.39 5.75
N GLN A 29 9.48 -5.72 5.90
CA GLN A 29 10.44 -6.48 6.71
C GLN A 29 11.12 -7.58 5.89
N GLY A 30 11.30 -7.37 4.58
CA GLY A 30 11.99 -8.33 3.70
C GLY A 30 11.13 -9.51 3.21
N ARG A 31 9.80 -9.49 3.42
CA ARG A 31 8.90 -10.51 2.87
C ARG A 31 8.92 -10.47 1.33
N ALA A 32 8.93 -11.63 0.68
CA ALA A 32 9.04 -11.74 -0.78
C ALA A 32 7.76 -11.36 -1.55
N SER A 33 6.62 -11.39 -0.88
CA SER A 33 5.33 -11.02 -1.47
C SER A 33 4.34 -10.61 -0.38
N ASP A 34 3.34 -9.83 -0.76
CA ASP A 34 2.18 -9.56 0.09
C ASP A 34 0.98 -9.07 -0.72
N THR A 35 -0.16 -9.00 -0.06
CA THR A 35 -1.40 -8.46 -0.61
C THR A 35 -1.53 -6.99 -0.24
N SER A 36 -1.70 -6.13 -1.23
CA SER A 36 -1.95 -4.71 -1.01
C SER A 36 -3.31 -4.46 -0.35
N VAL A 37 -3.52 -3.25 0.17
CA VAL A 37 -4.81 -2.82 0.70
C VAL A 37 -5.93 -2.94 -0.34
N CYS A 38 -5.65 -2.70 -1.62
CA CYS A 38 -6.61 -2.89 -2.71
C CYS A 38 -6.76 -4.36 -3.17
N GLY A 39 -6.19 -5.33 -2.45
CA GLY A 39 -6.36 -6.76 -2.72
C GLY A 39 -5.46 -7.35 -3.80
N VAL A 40 -4.50 -6.57 -4.33
CA VAL A 40 -3.58 -7.04 -5.38
C VAL A 40 -2.41 -7.79 -4.76
N GLN A 41 -2.15 -9.01 -5.24
CA GLN A 41 -0.95 -9.76 -4.88
C GLN A 41 0.28 -9.17 -5.58
N CYS A 42 1.25 -8.72 -4.80
CA CYS A 42 2.46 -8.07 -5.29
C CYS A 42 3.71 -8.87 -4.92
N ALA A 43 4.68 -8.89 -5.84
CA ALA A 43 6.04 -9.32 -5.54
C ALA A 43 6.76 -8.13 -4.88
N MET A 44 7.52 -8.40 -3.83
CA MET A 44 8.20 -7.37 -3.04
C MET A 44 9.70 -7.52 -3.11
N VAL A 45 10.36 -6.39 -3.29
CA VAL A 45 11.81 -6.24 -3.27
C VAL A 45 12.13 -4.88 -2.65
N GLU A 46 13.37 -4.70 -2.18
CA GLU A 46 13.81 -3.40 -1.68
C GLU A 46 13.81 -2.39 -2.84
N PRO A 47 12.97 -1.34 -2.76
CA PRO A 47 12.90 -0.34 -3.83
C PRO A 47 14.13 0.57 -3.78
N SER A 48 14.69 0.86 -4.94
CA SER A 48 15.69 1.91 -5.10
C SER A 48 15.06 3.31 -5.00
N GLU A 49 15.87 4.35 -4.81
CA GLU A 49 15.39 5.75 -4.87
C GLU A 49 14.71 6.07 -6.22
N LEU A 50 15.20 5.49 -7.31
CA LEU A 50 14.62 5.69 -8.64
C LEU A 50 13.23 5.06 -8.75
N ASP A 51 13.00 3.90 -8.14
CA ASP A 51 11.69 3.25 -8.10
C ASP A 51 10.67 4.13 -7.36
N TRP A 52 11.09 4.76 -6.26
CA TRP A 52 10.24 5.70 -5.50
C TRP A 52 9.87 6.94 -6.32
N PHE A 53 10.80 7.44 -7.13
CA PHE A 53 10.55 8.60 -7.99
C PHE A 53 9.59 8.28 -9.14
N GLN A 54 9.70 7.08 -9.73
CA GLN A 54 8.92 6.71 -10.92
C GLN A 54 7.57 6.07 -10.61
N ALA A 55 7.40 5.44 -9.46
CA ALA A 55 6.18 4.70 -9.14
C ALA A 55 5.06 5.64 -8.69
N PRO A 56 3.97 5.82 -9.49
CA PRO A 56 2.81 6.57 -9.04
C PRO A 56 2.13 5.86 -7.85
N THR A 57 1.44 6.63 -7.01
CA THR A 57 0.61 6.06 -5.93
C THR A 57 -0.61 5.34 -6.50
N CYS A 58 -0.92 4.14 -6.00
CA CYS A 58 -2.15 3.43 -6.33
C CYS A 58 -3.37 4.19 -5.81
N TRP A 59 -4.26 4.62 -6.71
CA TRP A 59 -5.46 5.36 -6.33
C TRP A 59 -6.41 4.52 -5.46
N ASP A 60 -6.63 3.24 -5.79
CA ASP A 60 -7.53 2.38 -5.01
C ASP A 60 -7.06 2.23 -3.55
N CYS A 61 -5.74 2.06 -3.33
CA CYS A 61 -5.18 2.04 -1.99
C CYS A 61 -5.40 3.36 -1.24
N THR A 62 -5.26 4.50 -1.93
CA THR A 62 -5.51 5.81 -1.33
C THR A 62 -6.96 5.96 -0.90
N ASN A 63 -7.93 5.64 -1.76
CA ASN A 63 -9.35 5.82 -1.45
C ASN A 63 -9.78 4.93 -0.28
N ILE A 64 -9.40 3.65 -0.28
CA ILE A 64 -9.75 2.72 0.80
C ILE A 64 -9.22 3.23 2.15
N LEU A 65 -7.98 3.72 2.20
CA LEU A 65 -7.40 4.23 3.45
C LEU A 65 -8.06 5.53 3.93
N ILE A 66 -8.50 6.39 3.01
CA ILE A 66 -9.28 7.60 3.35
C ILE A 66 -10.64 7.18 3.94
N GLU A 67 -11.37 6.28 3.28
CA GLU A 67 -12.66 5.78 3.75
C GLU A 67 -12.54 5.11 5.13
N GLU A 68 -11.48 4.33 5.37
CA GLU A 68 -11.20 3.73 6.68
C GLU A 68 -10.95 4.77 7.77
N GLN A 69 -10.23 5.85 7.44
CA GLN A 69 -9.98 6.95 8.37
C GLN A 69 -11.28 7.69 8.71
N GLU A 70 -12.09 8.02 7.70
CA GLU A 70 -13.39 8.68 7.88
C GLU A 70 -14.33 7.85 8.78
N GLN A 71 -14.35 6.52 8.60
CA GLN A 71 -15.12 5.62 9.44
C GLN A 71 -14.58 5.55 10.88
N ALA A 72 -13.26 5.57 11.05
CA ALA A 72 -12.64 5.56 12.36
C ALA A 72 -12.97 6.85 13.13
N ASP A 73 -12.89 8.00 12.47
CA ASP A 73 -13.20 9.31 13.06
C ASP A 73 -14.68 9.39 13.47
N ALA A 74 -15.60 8.96 12.60
CA ALA A 74 -17.03 8.92 12.90
C ALA A 74 -17.41 7.99 14.06
N THR A 75 -16.57 7.00 14.37
CA THR A 75 -16.76 6.08 15.52
C THR A 75 -16.25 6.70 16.83
N LEU A 76 -15.28 7.62 16.76
CA LEU A 76 -14.72 8.31 17.93
C LEU A 76 -15.57 9.51 18.37
N GLU A 77 -16.38 10.05 17.48
CA GLU A 77 -17.32 11.15 17.75
C GLU A 77 -18.66 10.68 18.37
N GLN A 78 -18.84 9.36 18.56
CA GLN A 78 -20.02 8.73 19.19
C GLN A 78 -19.74 8.33 20.63
#